data_AF-A0A954QIJ8-F1
#
_entry.id   AF-A0A954QIJ8-F1
#
_cell.length_a   1.000
_cell.length_b   1.000
_cell.length_c   1.000
_cell.angle_alpha   90.00
_cell.angle_beta   90.00
_cell.angle_gamma   90.00
#
_symmetry.space_group_name_H-M   'P 1'
#
loop_
_entity.id
_entity.type
_entity.pdbx_description
1 polymer ?
#
loop_
_entity_poly.entity_id
_entity_poly.type
_entity_poly.pdbx_seq_one_letter_code
_entity_poly.pdbx_strand_id
1 'polypeptide(L)'
;MDSQNSDHDPNRELAQNASTWDALLLCGFQRYSDPEYGPTLRYDFGGFELQAVIYSHPLLDQVVSFGGCFSTPRTLSAYEFDVPASVGSYEEVMAHIAWRLYRSEWRFTLGPPWWIEVGRENYHLLPWERQRAETEAARDLKALIWAVRPNCTVERVFLRQAIKTLHGNVRGMKSTATVTFDCDGTVLQIKSHASPTIAVAAIGSIWPSQFEVQVEQVARLPKRLSGKFVQLRLSSTELWIGGTAIKGKYADPEIVDLDLDLEPNPTIALAAAKAARSSIKAGIKRFQDFVGQVVELAPELRGKLTSYLENAWKQEQQDAP
;
A
#
# COMPACT_ATOMS: atom_id res chain seq x y z
N MET A 1 -30.55 -16.88 -25.71
CA MET A 1 -29.08 -16.86 -25.86
C MET A 1 -28.55 -16.40 -24.52
N ASP A 2 -28.56 -17.32 -23.56
CA ASP A 2 -28.25 -17.05 -22.17
C ASP A 2 -26.94 -17.77 -21.85
N SER A 3 -25.84 -17.02 -21.95
CA SER A 3 -24.52 -17.50 -21.58
C SER A 3 -24.44 -17.55 -20.06
N GLN A 4 -24.65 -18.75 -19.51
CA GLN A 4 -24.48 -19.06 -18.10
C GLN A 4 -23.02 -18.86 -17.69
N ASN A 5 -22.81 -17.97 -16.72
CA ASN A 5 -21.63 -17.91 -15.88
C ASN A 5 -21.54 -19.21 -15.06
N SER A 6 -20.63 -20.10 -15.42
CA SER A 6 -20.29 -21.28 -14.61
C SER A 6 -18.78 -21.49 -14.55
N ASP A 7 -18.06 -20.52 -13.99
CA ASP A 7 -16.68 -20.70 -13.50
C ASP A 7 -16.62 -20.42 -11.99
N HIS A 8 -17.62 -20.92 -11.26
CA HIS A 8 -17.51 -21.11 -9.82
C HIS A 8 -16.96 -22.53 -9.63
N ASP A 9 -15.64 -22.65 -9.52
CA ASP A 9 -14.98 -23.88 -9.13
C ASP A 9 -15.01 -24.00 -7.60
N PRO A 10 -15.94 -24.76 -6.99
CA PRO A 10 -16.01 -24.93 -5.55
C PRO A 10 -14.76 -25.62 -4.98
N ASN A 11 -13.90 -26.21 -5.81
CA ASN A 11 -12.64 -26.79 -5.36
C ASN A 11 -11.53 -25.75 -5.17
N ARG A 12 -11.71 -24.50 -5.63
CA ARG A 12 -10.76 -23.42 -5.38
C ARG A 12 -10.97 -22.73 -4.02
N GLU A 13 -12.16 -22.89 -3.43
CA GLU A 13 -12.50 -22.43 -2.07
C GLU A 13 -12.16 -23.45 -0.97
N LEU A 14 -11.83 -24.69 -1.34
CA LEU A 14 -11.08 -25.62 -0.47
C LEU A 14 -9.57 -25.30 -0.52
N ALA A 15 -9.21 -24.02 -0.56
CA ALA A 15 -7.90 -23.60 -0.09
C ALA A 15 -7.79 -24.16 1.34
N GLN A 16 -6.94 -25.18 1.50
CA GLN A 16 -6.91 -26.06 2.66
C GLN A 16 -6.68 -25.24 3.93
N ASN A 17 -7.78 -24.86 4.57
CA ASN A 17 -7.76 -24.23 5.88
C ASN A 17 -6.98 -25.15 6.82
N ALA A 18 -5.80 -24.69 7.21
CA ALA A 18 -4.91 -25.41 8.09
C ALA A 18 -5.45 -25.28 9.51
N SER A 19 -5.72 -26.42 10.14
CA SER A 19 -6.02 -26.50 11.56
C SER A 19 -4.78 -26.08 12.35
N THR A 20 -4.91 -25.05 13.17
CA THR A 20 -3.84 -24.60 14.08
C THR A 20 -3.42 -25.73 15.01
N TRP A 21 -4.36 -26.57 15.44
CA TRP A 21 -4.07 -27.71 16.29
C TRP A 21 -3.16 -28.75 15.61
N ASP A 22 -3.41 -29.05 14.34
CA ASP A 22 -2.58 -29.99 13.57
C ASP A 22 -1.21 -29.40 13.27
N ALA A 23 -1.15 -28.08 13.00
CA ALA A 23 0.10 -27.34 12.86
C ALA A 23 1.00 -27.47 14.10
N LEU A 24 0.41 -27.37 15.29
CA LEU A 24 1.14 -27.49 16.56
C LEU A 24 1.69 -28.91 16.76
N LEU A 25 0.91 -29.94 16.43
CA LEU A 25 1.38 -31.31 16.46
C LEU A 25 2.58 -31.52 15.52
N LEU A 26 2.55 -30.93 14.32
CA LEU A 26 3.68 -30.94 13.38
C LEU A 26 4.90 -30.18 13.92
N CYS A 27 4.70 -29.10 14.68
CA CYS A 27 5.77 -28.35 15.35
C CYS A 27 6.40 -29.10 16.53
N GLY A 28 5.88 -30.28 16.89
CA GLY A 28 6.37 -31.11 17.98
C GLY A 28 5.70 -30.83 19.33
N PHE A 29 4.56 -30.14 19.35
CA PHE A 29 3.76 -30.02 20.57
C PHE A 29 3.21 -31.40 20.97
N GLN A 30 3.24 -31.69 22.26
CA GLN A 30 2.79 -32.96 22.82
C GLN A 30 1.40 -32.82 23.42
N ARG A 31 0.57 -33.84 23.26
CA ARG A 31 -0.75 -33.88 23.88
C ARG A 31 -0.61 -34.03 25.39
N TYR A 32 -1.30 -33.17 26.12
CA TYR A 32 -1.40 -33.19 27.56
C TYR A 32 -2.86 -33.13 27.99
N SER A 33 -3.23 -33.99 28.93
CA SER A 33 -4.58 -34.00 29.48
C SER A 33 -4.60 -33.11 30.70
N ASP A 34 -5.15 -31.91 30.56
CA ASP A 34 -5.37 -31.03 31.71
C ASP A 34 -6.79 -31.29 32.25
N PRO A 35 -6.95 -31.69 33.53
CA PRO A 35 -8.28 -31.96 34.08
C PRO A 35 -9.18 -30.72 34.15
N GLU A 36 -8.62 -29.51 34.16
CA GLU A 36 -9.37 -28.26 34.23
C GLU A 36 -9.75 -27.74 32.85
N TYR A 37 -8.81 -27.80 31.91
CA TYR A 37 -8.95 -27.17 30.58
C TYR A 37 -9.24 -28.15 29.43
N GLY A 38 -9.24 -29.45 29.70
CA GLY A 38 -9.53 -30.50 28.72
C GLY A 38 -8.33 -30.85 27.83
N PRO A 39 -8.54 -31.09 26.51
CA PRO A 39 -7.45 -31.41 25.60
C PRO A 39 -6.52 -30.20 25.43
N THR A 40 -5.27 -30.35 25.86
CA THR A 40 -4.24 -29.31 25.75
C THR A 40 -3.03 -29.83 24.99
N LEU A 41 -2.28 -28.92 24.36
CA LEU A 41 -0.97 -29.21 23.80
C LEU A 41 0.10 -28.47 24.58
N ARG A 42 1.29 -29.05 24.73
CA ARG A 42 2.41 -28.43 25.42
C ARG A 42 3.70 -28.54 24.60
N TYR A 43 4.51 -27.49 24.67
CA TYR A 43 5.86 -27.48 24.12
C TYR A 43 6.83 -26.91 25.15
N ASP A 44 7.87 -27.67 25.48
CA ASP A 44 8.92 -27.27 26.40
C ASP A 44 10.14 -26.75 25.64
N PHE A 45 10.51 -25.50 25.89
CA PHE A 45 11.68 -24.83 25.32
C PHE A 45 12.94 -24.94 26.19
N GLY A 46 12.95 -25.81 27.20
CA GLY A 46 14.10 -25.99 28.10
C GLY A 46 14.19 -24.88 29.13
N GLY A 47 13.08 -24.59 29.81
CA GLY A 47 12.96 -23.56 30.84
C GLY A 47 11.75 -22.64 30.68
N PHE A 48 11.03 -22.77 29.56
CA PHE A 48 9.76 -22.12 29.30
C PHE A 48 8.81 -23.15 28.69
N GLU A 49 7.66 -23.36 29.31
CA GLU A 49 6.61 -24.22 28.77
C GLU A 49 5.52 -23.34 28.16
N LEU A 50 5.20 -23.60 26.89
CA LEU A 50 4.08 -23.00 26.20
C LEU A 50 2.97 -24.04 26.07
N GLN A 51 1.82 -23.72 26.63
CA GLN A 51 0.61 -24.53 26.60
C GLN A 51 -0.36 -23.93 25.58
N ALA A 52 -1.11 -24.79 24.89
CA ALA A 52 -2.12 -24.39 23.93
C ALA A 52 -3.45 -25.08 24.23
N VAL A 53 -4.54 -24.32 24.26
CA VAL A 53 -5.89 -24.79 24.58
C VAL A 53 -6.87 -24.25 23.55
N ILE A 54 -7.74 -25.11 23.02
CA ILE A 54 -8.83 -24.68 22.13
C ILE A 54 -9.97 -24.15 23.00
N TYR A 55 -10.45 -22.95 22.71
CA TYR A 55 -11.68 -22.43 23.33
C TYR A 55 -12.48 -21.59 22.34
N SER A 56 -13.76 -21.38 22.66
CA SER A 56 -14.65 -20.52 21.88
C SER A 56 -14.60 -19.10 22.41
N HIS A 57 -14.11 -18.17 21.59
CA HIS A 57 -14.02 -16.75 21.93
C HIS A 57 -15.27 -16.01 21.40
N PRO A 58 -15.91 -15.11 22.18
CA PRO A 58 -17.17 -14.47 21.80
C PRO A 58 -17.14 -13.66 20.49
N LEU A 59 -15.95 -13.20 20.08
CA LEU A 59 -15.76 -12.35 18.89
C LEU A 59 -15.00 -13.03 17.74
N LEU A 60 -14.36 -14.18 17.99
CA LEU A 60 -13.40 -14.81 17.06
C LEU A 60 -13.74 -16.27 16.76
N ASP A 61 -14.98 -16.67 17.03
CA ASP A 61 -15.47 -18.05 16.98
C ASP A 61 -14.59 -19.01 17.78
N GLN A 62 -13.71 -19.77 17.11
CA GLN A 62 -12.83 -20.75 17.73
C GLN A 62 -11.37 -20.30 17.59
N VAL A 63 -10.67 -20.26 18.72
CA VAL A 63 -9.27 -19.87 18.79
C VAL A 63 -8.48 -20.90 19.58
N VAL A 64 -7.18 -20.95 19.33
CA VAL A 64 -6.21 -21.64 20.17
C VAL A 64 -5.54 -20.58 21.03
N SER A 65 -5.84 -20.61 22.33
CA SER A 65 -5.15 -19.80 23.33
C SER A 65 -3.80 -20.40 23.62
N PHE A 66 -2.78 -19.56 23.69
CA PHE A 66 -1.46 -19.93 24.14
C PHE A 66 -1.21 -19.27 25.48
N GLY A 67 -0.79 -20.07 26.46
CA GLY A 67 -0.46 -19.63 27.81
C GLY A 67 0.87 -20.22 28.24
N GLY A 68 1.71 -19.43 28.90
CA GLY A 68 2.96 -19.93 29.45
C GLY A 68 3.53 -19.00 30.49
N CYS A 69 4.25 -19.56 31.46
CA CYS A 69 5.01 -18.78 32.43
C CYS A 69 6.48 -19.07 32.26
N PHE A 70 7.29 -18.01 32.19
CA PHE A 70 8.74 -18.10 32.28
C PHE A 70 9.20 -17.48 33.58
N SER A 71 10.01 -18.24 34.33
CA SER A 71 10.59 -17.76 35.58
C SER A 71 12.11 -17.87 35.50
N THR A 72 12.78 -16.75 35.72
CA THR A 72 14.20 -16.71 36.08
C THR A 72 14.32 -16.36 37.56
N PRO A 73 15.51 -16.48 38.18
CA PRO A 73 15.72 -16.01 39.54
C PRO A 73 15.40 -14.52 39.77
N ARG A 74 15.21 -13.72 38.72
CA ARG A 74 14.97 -12.27 38.82
C ARG A 74 13.70 -11.78 38.13
N THR A 75 13.03 -12.60 37.34
CA THR A 75 11.90 -12.19 36.50
C THR A 75 10.88 -13.31 36.43
N LEU A 76 9.62 -12.98 36.67
CA LEU A 76 8.47 -13.84 36.38
C LEU A 76 7.64 -13.12 35.31
N SER A 77 7.49 -13.75 34.16
CA SER A 77 6.67 -13.23 33.06
C SER A 77 5.63 -14.27 32.66
N ALA A 78 4.40 -13.83 32.49
CA ALA A 78 3.33 -14.61 31.88
C ALA A 78 3.16 -14.18 30.43
N TYR A 79 2.90 -15.14 29.56
CA TYR A 79 2.64 -14.91 28.15
C TYR A 79 1.28 -15.49 27.80
N GLU A 80 0.47 -14.67 27.18
CA GLU A 80 -0.86 -15.04 26.72
C GLU A 80 -1.10 -14.42 25.35
N PHE A 81 -1.53 -15.24 24.40
CA PHE A 81 -1.97 -14.77 23.09
C PHE A 81 -2.85 -15.80 22.41
N ASP A 82 -3.74 -15.34 21.54
CA ASP A 82 -4.60 -16.21 20.76
C ASP A 82 -4.17 -16.27 19.28
N VAL A 83 -4.40 -17.43 18.68
CA VAL A 83 -4.30 -17.67 17.24
C VAL A 83 -5.64 -18.27 16.76
N PRO A 84 -6.18 -17.87 15.59
CA PRO A 84 -7.39 -18.49 15.04
C PRO A 84 -7.26 -20.01 14.96
N ALA A 85 -8.32 -20.77 15.24
CA ALA A 85 -8.27 -22.24 15.19
C ALA A 85 -8.04 -22.79 13.77
N SER A 86 -8.38 -21.98 12.77
CA SER A 86 -8.18 -22.26 11.35
C SER A 86 -7.53 -21.05 10.68
N VAL A 87 -6.46 -21.28 9.93
CA VAL A 87 -5.76 -20.25 9.15
C VAL A 87 -5.48 -20.72 7.72
N GLY A 88 -4.99 -19.82 6.86
CA GLY A 88 -4.78 -20.13 5.44
C GLY A 88 -3.67 -21.15 5.16
N SER A 89 -2.67 -21.30 6.05
CA SER A 89 -1.59 -22.29 5.90
C SER A 89 -0.88 -22.61 7.22
N TYR A 90 -0.12 -23.70 7.27
CA TYR A 90 0.67 -24.06 8.46
C TYR A 90 1.76 -23.03 8.77
N GLU A 91 2.37 -22.45 7.73
CA GLU A 91 3.37 -21.40 7.86
C GLU A 91 2.79 -20.13 8.48
N GLU A 92 1.51 -19.82 8.20
CA GLU A 92 0.80 -18.70 8.83
C GLU A 92 0.65 -18.94 10.35
N VAL A 93 0.33 -20.17 10.79
CA VAL A 93 0.32 -20.53 12.22
C VAL A 93 1.69 -20.30 12.85
N MET A 94 2.74 -20.82 12.22
CA MET A 94 4.11 -20.68 12.70
C MET A 94 4.53 -19.21 12.76
N ALA A 95 4.15 -18.40 11.78
CA ALA A 95 4.41 -16.96 11.75
C ALA A 95 3.70 -16.22 12.89
N HIS A 96 2.43 -16.57 13.16
CA HIS A 96 1.67 -16.02 14.29
C HIS A 96 2.37 -16.27 15.62
N ILE A 97 2.76 -17.52 15.87
CA ILE A 97 3.41 -17.92 17.12
C ILE A 97 4.81 -17.28 17.22
N ALA A 98 5.61 -17.36 16.15
CA ALA A 98 6.96 -16.80 16.11
C ALA A 98 6.97 -15.29 16.38
N TRP A 99 6.02 -14.54 15.80
CA TRP A 99 5.91 -13.10 16.05
C TRP A 99 5.50 -12.79 17.49
N ARG A 100 4.54 -13.55 18.05
CA ARG A 100 4.09 -13.36 19.44
C ARG A 100 5.22 -13.61 20.43
N LEU A 101 5.98 -14.69 20.23
CA LEU A 101 7.15 -15.01 21.05
C LEU A 101 8.30 -14.02 20.83
N TYR A 102 8.50 -13.50 19.62
CA TYR A 102 9.52 -12.46 19.38
C TYR A 102 9.25 -11.18 20.19
N ARG A 103 7.99 -10.77 20.32
CA ARG A 103 7.61 -9.58 21.09
C ARG A 103 7.72 -9.77 22.61
N SER A 104 7.91 -10.99 23.07
CA SER A 104 7.80 -11.36 24.48
C SER A 104 9.08 -11.10 25.28
N GLU A 105 10.10 -10.48 24.67
CA GLU A 105 11.46 -10.24 25.20
C GLU A 105 12.24 -11.51 25.62
N TRP A 106 11.59 -12.66 25.57
CA TRP A 106 12.18 -13.95 25.91
C TRP A 106 13.22 -14.38 24.87
N ARG A 107 14.27 -15.05 25.36
CA ARG A 107 15.35 -15.59 24.54
C ARG A 107 15.43 -17.10 24.75
N PHE A 108 15.50 -17.82 23.64
CA PHE A 108 15.68 -19.27 23.64
C PHE A 108 17.03 -19.65 24.25
N THR A 109 17.03 -20.52 25.25
CA THR A 109 18.25 -21.04 25.90
C THR A 109 18.97 -22.06 25.02
N LEU A 110 18.22 -22.92 24.33
CA LEU A 110 18.73 -23.99 23.45
C LEU A 110 18.69 -23.62 21.96
N GLY A 111 18.50 -22.34 21.64
CA GLY A 111 18.22 -21.87 20.29
C GLY A 111 16.74 -22.05 19.90
N PRO A 112 16.25 -21.30 18.91
CA PRO A 112 14.87 -21.43 18.44
C PRO A 112 14.67 -22.78 17.74
N PRO A 113 13.53 -23.47 17.95
CA PRO A 113 13.20 -24.64 17.16
C PRO A 113 12.99 -24.28 15.70
N TRP A 114 13.17 -25.25 14.79
CA TRP A 114 13.16 -25.02 13.34
C TRP A 114 11.92 -24.30 12.83
N TRP A 115 10.74 -24.59 13.40
CA TRP A 115 9.46 -24.01 12.98
C TRP A 115 9.34 -22.53 13.35
N ILE A 116 10.09 -22.03 14.34
CA ILE A 116 10.16 -20.60 14.65
C ILE A 116 10.85 -19.84 13.52
N GLU A 117 11.91 -20.41 12.94
CA GLU A 117 12.60 -19.78 11.81
C GLU A 117 11.71 -19.78 10.57
N VAL A 118 11.00 -20.88 10.31
CA VAL A 118 9.97 -20.92 9.24
C VAL A 118 8.91 -19.83 9.47
N GLY A 119 8.44 -19.65 10.71
CA GLY A 119 7.50 -18.58 11.04
C GLY A 119 8.06 -17.18 10.78
N ARG A 120 9.34 -16.94 11.10
CA ARG A 120 10.02 -15.66 10.84
C ARG A 120 10.17 -15.37 9.35
N GLU A 121 10.54 -16.36 8.54
CA GLU A 121 10.62 -16.22 7.09
C GLU A 121 9.25 -15.90 6.46
N ASN A 122 8.18 -16.38 7.10
CA ASN A 122 6.80 -16.20 6.66
C ASN A 122 6.07 -15.05 7.37
N TYR A 123 6.80 -14.08 7.93
CA TYR A 123 6.22 -12.90 8.60
C TYR A 123 5.21 -12.13 7.72
N HIS A 124 5.44 -12.10 6.41
CA HIS A 124 4.56 -11.47 5.43
C HIS A 124 3.17 -12.13 5.29
N LEU A 125 2.97 -13.33 5.86
CA LEU A 125 1.66 -14.00 5.88
C LEU A 125 0.74 -13.45 6.97
N LEU A 126 1.25 -12.67 7.92
CA LEU A 126 0.44 -12.16 9.02
C LEU A 126 -0.62 -11.18 8.53
N PRO A 127 -1.84 -11.21 9.10
CA PRO A 127 -2.95 -10.38 8.63
C PRO A 127 -2.63 -8.88 8.58
N TRP A 128 -1.97 -8.34 9.59
CA TRP A 128 -1.63 -6.91 9.64
C TRP A 128 -0.50 -6.53 8.68
N GLU A 129 0.40 -7.45 8.35
CA GLU A 129 1.44 -7.20 7.34
C GLU A 129 0.84 -7.25 5.93
N ARG A 130 -0.09 -8.18 5.66
CA ARG A 130 -0.88 -8.18 4.41
C ARG A 130 -1.65 -6.87 4.26
N GLN A 131 -2.37 -6.45 5.31
CA GLN A 131 -3.12 -5.19 5.31
C GLN A 131 -2.22 -3.97 5.13
N ARG A 132 -1.04 -3.94 5.77
CA ARG A 132 -0.04 -2.88 5.57
C ARG A 132 0.40 -2.84 4.11
N ALA A 133 0.82 -3.97 3.55
CA ALA A 133 1.29 -4.06 2.17
C ALA A 133 0.21 -3.65 1.15
N GLU A 134 -1.05 -4.02 1.38
CA GLU A 134 -2.20 -3.60 0.57
C GLU A 134 -2.42 -2.09 0.65
N THR A 135 -2.35 -1.52 1.86
CA THR A 135 -2.50 -0.09 2.08
C THR A 135 -1.37 0.71 1.41
N GLU A 136 -0.14 0.23 1.51
CA GLU A 136 1.03 0.81 0.85
C GLU A 136 0.88 0.75 -0.67
N ALA A 137 0.51 -0.41 -1.22
CA ALA A 137 0.26 -0.58 -2.65
C ALA A 137 -0.86 0.36 -3.16
N ALA A 138 -1.94 0.50 -2.39
CA ALA A 138 -3.03 1.42 -2.73
C ALA A 138 -2.58 2.89 -2.69
N ARG A 139 -1.73 3.26 -1.72
CA ARG A 139 -1.14 4.60 -1.63
C ARG A 139 -0.23 4.89 -2.81
N ASP A 140 0.63 3.96 -3.20
CA ASP A 140 1.56 4.11 -4.31
C ASP A 140 0.80 4.21 -5.64
N LEU A 141 -0.21 3.35 -5.85
CA LEU A 141 -1.08 3.44 -7.01
C LEU A 141 -1.77 4.81 -7.10
N LYS A 142 -2.31 5.30 -5.97
CA LYS A 142 -2.94 6.62 -5.91
C LYS A 142 -1.93 7.74 -6.22
N ALA A 143 -0.70 7.64 -5.72
CA ALA A 143 0.35 8.60 -6.01
C ALA A 143 0.72 8.62 -7.50
N LEU A 144 0.79 7.45 -8.15
CA LEU A 144 1.03 7.33 -9.59
C LEU A 144 -0.12 7.94 -10.41
N ILE A 145 -1.37 7.62 -10.09
CA ILE A 145 -2.55 8.21 -10.74
C ILE A 145 -2.49 9.73 -10.57
N TRP A 146 -2.16 10.23 -9.38
CA TRP A 146 -2.05 11.65 -9.09
C TRP A 146 -0.93 12.34 -9.86
N ALA A 147 0.19 11.66 -10.12
CA ALA A 147 1.31 12.23 -10.87
C ALA A 147 0.97 12.44 -12.35
N VAL A 148 0.09 11.61 -12.92
CA VAL A 148 -0.31 11.68 -14.34
C VAL A 148 -1.42 12.71 -14.58
N ARG A 149 -2.18 13.09 -13.55
CA ARG A 149 -3.29 14.03 -13.71
C ARG A 149 -2.82 15.41 -14.16
N PRO A 150 -3.56 16.08 -15.07
CA PRO A 150 -3.27 17.43 -15.50
C PRO A 150 -3.15 18.37 -14.29
N ASN A 151 -1.98 18.97 -14.14
CA ASN A 151 -1.70 19.90 -13.07
C ASN A 151 -0.75 20.99 -13.54
N CYS A 152 -0.83 22.15 -12.92
CA CYS A 152 0.13 23.22 -13.13
C CYS A 152 0.40 23.96 -11.83
N THR A 153 1.54 24.63 -11.78
CA THR A 153 2.03 25.36 -10.63
C THR A 153 2.24 26.80 -11.02
N VAL A 154 1.68 27.72 -10.24
CA VAL A 154 1.71 29.16 -10.51
C VAL A 154 2.31 29.88 -9.31
N GLU A 155 3.10 30.93 -9.53
CA GLU A 155 3.60 31.75 -8.42
C GLU A 155 2.44 32.45 -7.71
N ARG A 156 2.44 32.38 -6.37
CA ARG A 156 1.33 32.85 -5.53
C ARG A 156 0.94 34.30 -5.81
N VAL A 157 1.91 35.18 -6.07
CA VAL A 157 1.65 36.61 -6.30
C VAL A 157 0.81 36.81 -7.57
N PHE A 158 1.15 36.11 -8.65
CA PHE A 158 0.41 36.20 -9.91
C PHE A 158 -0.96 35.54 -9.81
N LEU A 159 -1.06 34.36 -9.20
CA LEU A 159 -2.35 33.69 -9.02
C LEU A 159 -3.30 34.53 -8.15
N ARG A 160 -2.79 35.16 -7.08
CA ARG A 160 -3.59 36.06 -6.24
C ARG A 160 -4.15 37.24 -7.05
N GLN A 161 -3.31 37.85 -7.89
CA GLN A 161 -3.76 38.95 -8.75
C GLN A 161 -4.79 38.46 -9.76
N ALA A 162 -4.59 37.29 -10.37
CA ALA A 162 -5.53 36.68 -11.30
C ALA A 162 -6.89 36.39 -10.66
N ILE A 163 -6.92 35.79 -9.46
CA ILE A 163 -8.15 35.53 -8.70
C ILE A 163 -8.86 36.86 -8.36
N LYS A 164 -8.10 37.90 -7.96
CA LYS A 164 -8.68 39.22 -7.67
C LYS A 164 -9.31 39.84 -8.92
N THR A 165 -8.61 39.81 -10.06
CA THR A 165 -9.14 40.30 -11.34
C THR A 165 -10.35 39.49 -11.77
N LEU A 166 -10.31 38.17 -11.62
CA LEU A 166 -11.41 37.28 -11.93
C LEU A 166 -12.67 37.61 -11.12
N HIS A 167 -12.54 37.81 -9.80
CA HIS A 167 -13.66 38.26 -8.96
C HIS A 167 -14.26 39.60 -9.42
N GLY A 168 -13.43 40.52 -9.90
CA GLY A 168 -13.89 41.77 -10.49
C GLY A 168 -14.69 41.54 -11.78
N ASN A 169 -14.17 40.70 -12.67
CA ASN A 169 -14.76 40.38 -13.96
C ASN A 169 -16.11 39.65 -13.84
N VAL A 170 -16.25 38.77 -12.85
CA VAL A 170 -17.51 38.03 -12.64
C VAL A 170 -18.57 38.82 -11.86
N ARG A 171 -18.23 40.00 -11.34
CA ARG A 171 -19.16 40.83 -10.56
C ARG A 171 -20.28 41.34 -11.47
N GLY A 172 -21.49 40.82 -11.27
CA GLY A 172 -22.67 41.17 -12.06
C GLY A 172 -23.00 40.17 -13.18
N MET A 173 -22.20 39.12 -13.35
CA MET A 173 -22.55 37.99 -14.22
C MET A 173 -23.63 37.11 -13.57
N LYS A 174 -24.42 36.43 -14.39
CA LYS A 174 -25.38 35.42 -13.92
C LYS A 174 -24.62 34.24 -13.28
N SER A 175 -25.17 33.66 -12.22
CA SER A 175 -24.58 32.49 -11.53
C SER A 175 -24.38 31.29 -12.46
N THR A 176 -25.22 31.17 -13.50
CA THR A 176 -25.17 30.11 -14.51
C THR A 176 -24.11 30.31 -15.59
N ALA A 177 -23.46 31.48 -15.63
CA ALA A 177 -22.38 31.70 -16.57
C ALA A 177 -21.14 30.86 -16.21
N THR A 178 -20.36 30.49 -17.21
CA THR A 178 -19.17 29.66 -17.05
C THR A 178 -17.88 30.48 -17.21
N VAL A 179 -16.86 30.06 -16.49
CA VAL A 179 -15.47 30.51 -16.58
C VAL A 179 -14.64 29.30 -16.97
N THR A 180 -13.81 29.44 -18.00
CA THR A 180 -12.96 28.35 -18.47
C THR A 180 -11.51 28.56 -18.03
N PHE A 181 -10.88 27.48 -17.61
CA PHE A 181 -9.48 27.40 -17.22
C PHE A 181 -8.76 26.49 -18.22
N ASP A 182 -7.60 26.92 -18.68
CA ASP A 182 -6.80 26.18 -19.66
C ASP A 182 -5.31 26.36 -19.37
N CYS A 183 -4.48 25.35 -19.64
CA CYS A 183 -3.05 25.41 -19.40
C CYS A 183 -2.28 24.73 -20.52
N ASP A 184 -1.44 25.50 -21.21
CA ASP A 184 -0.57 25.00 -22.29
C ASP A 184 0.78 24.45 -21.79
N GLY A 185 0.90 24.24 -20.47
CA GLY A 185 2.12 23.82 -19.78
C GLY A 185 3.02 24.99 -19.33
N THR A 186 2.86 26.17 -19.92
CA THR A 186 3.66 27.37 -19.63
C THR A 186 2.82 28.58 -19.17
N VAL A 187 1.54 28.63 -19.56
CA VAL A 187 0.61 29.70 -19.27
C VAL A 187 -0.74 29.12 -18.89
N LEU A 188 -1.24 29.54 -17.72
CA LEU A 188 -2.62 29.35 -17.31
C LEU A 188 -3.47 30.48 -17.89
N GLN A 189 -4.45 30.14 -18.71
CA GLN A 189 -5.45 31.05 -19.26
C GLN A 189 -6.78 30.90 -18.52
N ILE A 190 -7.35 32.01 -18.09
CA ILE A 190 -8.68 32.07 -17.47
C ILE A 190 -9.56 32.97 -18.32
N LYS A 191 -10.59 32.38 -18.94
CA LYS A 191 -11.52 33.09 -19.84
C LYS A 191 -12.90 33.18 -19.19
N SER A 192 -13.49 34.36 -19.27
CA SER A 192 -14.88 34.60 -18.93
C SER A 192 -15.55 35.18 -20.17
N HIS A 193 -16.79 34.77 -20.46
CA HIS A 193 -17.50 35.07 -21.72
C HIS A 193 -17.48 36.57 -22.09
N ALA A 194 -17.51 37.48 -21.11
CA ALA A 194 -17.64 38.92 -21.34
C ALA A 194 -16.40 39.73 -20.89
N SER A 195 -15.27 39.09 -20.61
CA SER A 195 -14.11 39.76 -20.03
C SER A 195 -12.81 39.39 -20.75
N PRO A 196 -11.81 40.28 -20.74
CA PRO A 196 -10.50 39.98 -21.31
C PRO A 196 -9.91 38.75 -20.62
N THR A 197 -9.24 37.90 -21.41
CA THR A 197 -8.53 36.71 -20.94
C THR A 197 -7.46 37.09 -19.93
N ILE A 198 -7.47 36.43 -18.77
CA ILE A 198 -6.41 36.56 -17.77
C ILE A 198 -5.38 35.48 -18.07
N ALA A 199 -4.15 35.89 -18.42
CA ALA A 199 -3.04 34.96 -18.66
C ALA A 199 -2.02 35.07 -17.52
N VAL A 200 -1.56 33.91 -17.02
CA VAL A 200 -0.62 33.83 -15.91
C VAL A 200 0.46 32.81 -16.22
N ALA A 201 1.73 33.17 -16.00
CA ALA A 201 2.84 32.23 -16.14
C ALA A 201 2.66 31.03 -15.18
N ALA A 202 2.81 29.83 -15.73
CA ALA A 202 2.61 28.56 -15.04
C ALA A 202 3.71 27.57 -15.43
N ILE A 203 3.88 26.51 -14.64
CA ILE A 203 4.75 25.38 -14.95
C ILE A 203 3.95 24.12 -14.69
N GLY A 204 3.74 23.28 -15.71
CA GLY A 204 2.97 22.05 -15.54
C GLY A 204 2.80 21.24 -16.81
N SER A 205 1.91 20.26 -16.73
CA SER A 205 1.46 19.50 -17.89
C SER A 205 0.48 20.32 -18.73
N ILE A 206 0.48 20.09 -20.05
CA ILE A 206 -0.58 20.57 -20.94
C ILE A 206 -1.90 19.93 -20.52
N TRP A 207 -2.94 20.72 -20.42
CA TRP A 207 -4.28 20.20 -20.13
C TRP A 207 -4.90 19.69 -21.42
N PRO A 208 -5.53 18.50 -21.40
CA PRO A 208 -6.06 17.90 -22.62
C PRO A 208 -7.30 18.64 -23.13
N SER A 209 -8.00 19.38 -22.26
CA SER A 209 -9.19 20.15 -22.58
C SER A 209 -9.38 21.27 -21.55
N GLN A 210 -10.17 22.28 -21.92
CA GLN A 210 -10.52 23.39 -21.04
C GLN A 210 -11.42 22.90 -19.91
N PHE A 211 -11.20 23.40 -18.69
CA PHE A 211 -12.01 23.09 -17.53
C PHE A 211 -13.01 24.22 -17.24
N GLU A 212 -14.29 23.91 -17.28
CA GLU A 212 -15.39 24.86 -17.10
C GLU A 212 -15.90 24.86 -15.65
N VAL A 213 -16.00 26.05 -15.08
CA VAL A 213 -16.46 26.28 -13.71
C VAL A 213 -17.59 27.30 -13.73
N GLN A 214 -18.65 27.07 -12.98
CA GLN A 214 -19.73 28.06 -12.86
C GLN A 214 -19.28 29.28 -12.04
N VAL A 215 -19.77 30.47 -12.38
CA VAL A 215 -19.44 31.73 -11.67
C VAL A 215 -19.71 31.65 -10.17
N GLU A 216 -20.74 30.91 -9.73
CA GLU A 216 -20.99 30.71 -8.30
C GLU A 216 -19.82 30.00 -7.58
N GLN A 217 -19.19 29.03 -8.23
CA GLN A 217 -18.05 28.30 -7.66
C GLN A 217 -16.79 29.19 -7.60
N VAL A 218 -16.65 30.15 -8.51
CA VAL A 218 -15.55 31.14 -8.49
C VAL A 218 -15.59 31.97 -7.21
N ALA A 219 -16.77 32.23 -6.63
CA ALA A 219 -16.89 32.94 -5.35
C ALA A 219 -16.27 32.16 -4.17
N ARG A 220 -16.12 30.84 -4.30
CA ARG A 220 -15.54 29.96 -3.27
C ARG A 220 -14.02 29.88 -3.33
N LEU A 221 -13.38 30.51 -4.32
CA LEU A 221 -11.93 30.52 -4.43
C LEU A 221 -11.26 31.10 -3.17
N PRO A 222 -10.10 30.55 -2.78
CA PRO A 222 -9.44 30.96 -1.54
C PRO A 222 -8.95 32.40 -1.64
N LYS A 223 -9.37 33.23 -0.68
CA LYS A 223 -8.85 34.60 -0.53
C LYS A 223 -7.39 34.63 -0.07
N ARG A 224 -6.94 33.55 0.59
CA ARG A 224 -5.59 33.38 1.13
C ARG A 224 -4.97 32.12 0.54
N LEU A 225 -3.84 32.30 -0.12
CA LEU A 225 -3.05 31.22 -0.70
C LEU A 225 -1.80 31.00 0.16
N SER A 226 -1.50 29.75 0.49
CA SER A 226 -0.28 29.34 1.20
C SER A 226 0.84 28.95 0.23
N GLY A 227 2.10 29.16 0.64
CA GLY A 227 3.29 28.78 -0.14
C GLY A 227 3.77 29.85 -1.13
N LYS A 228 4.98 29.69 -1.67
CA LYS A 228 5.51 30.56 -2.74
C LYS A 228 4.85 30.23 -4.09
N PHE A 229 4.64 28.94 -4.32
CA PHE A 229 3.98 28.41 -5.49
C PHE A 229 2.68 27.72 -5.09
N VAL A 230 1.65 27.88 -5.91
CA VAL A 230 0.34 27.29 -5.70
C VAL A 230 0.09 26.31 -6.82
N GLN A 231 -0.22 25.06 -6.43
CA GLN A 231 -0.59 24.03 -7.38
C GLN A 231 -2.08 24.12 -7.71
N LEU A 232 -2.38 24.05 -9.00
CA LEU A 232 -3.69 23.81 -9.55
C LEU A 232 -3.73 22.36 -10.03
N ARG A 233 -4.73 21.59 -9.60
CA ARG A 233 -4.90 20.19 -9.99
C ARG A 233 -6.31 19.97 -10.49
N LEU A 234 -6.46 19.15 -11.51
CA LEU A 234 -7.75 18.79 -12.06
C LEU A 234 -8.14 17.35 -11.70
N SER A 235 -9.44 17.14 -11.49
CA SER A 235 -10.16 15.87 -11.63
C SER A 235 -11.26 16.03 -12.68
N SER A 236 -12.03 14.98 -12.95
CA SER A 236 -13.22 15.00 -13.80
C SER A 236 -14.23 16.08 -13.41
N THR A 237 -14.37 16.31 -12.11
CA THR A 237 -15.46 17.11 -11.54
C THR A 237 -14.99 18.29 -10.70
N GLU A 238 -13.69 18.38 -10.39
CA GLU A 238 -13.16 19.40 -9.50
C GLU A 238 -11.85 20.01 -10.00
N LEU A 239 -11.72 21.33 -9.81
CA LEU A 239 -10.47 22.06 -9.91
C LEU A 239 -10.02 22.43 -8.50
N TRP A 240 -8.84 21.95 -8.12
CA TRP A 240 -8.23 22.21 -6.83
C TRP A 240 -7.25 23.37 -6.96
N ILE A 241 -7.43 24.43 -6.16
CA ILE A 241 -6.55 25.60 -6.13
C ILE A 241 -6.13 25.85 -4.69
N GLY A 242 -4.84 25.67 -4.38
CA GLY A 242 -4.30 25.95 -3.04
C GLY A 242 -5.01 25.20 -1.91
N GLY A 243 -5.49 23.99 -2.18
CA GLY A 243 -6.22 23.15 -1.22
C GLY A 243 -7.73 23.36 -1.16
N THR A 244 -8.29 24.30 -1.93
CA THR A 244 -9.75 24.45 -2.09
C THR A 244 -10.20 23.78 -3.39
N ALA A 245 -11.15 22.86 -3.30
CA ALA A 245 -11.81 22.26 -4.46
C ALA A 245 -13.02 23.10 -4.90
N ILE A 246 -13.13 23.37 -6.20
CA ILE A 246 -14.31 23.98 -6.82
C ILE A 246 -14.87 23.04 -7.90
N LYS A 247 -16.19 22.91 -7.95
CA LYS A 247 -16.85 22.00 -8.90
C LYS A 247 -16.82 22.57 -10.32
N GLY A 248 -16.62 21.69 -11.28
CA GLY A 248 -16.60 22.00 -12.70
C GLY A 248 -16.73 20.75 -13.55
N LYS A 249 -16.39 20.88 -14.83
CA LYS A 249 -16.35 19.78 -15.80
C LYS A 249 -15.39 20.15 -16.92
N TYR A 250 -14.85 19.16 -17.63
CA TYR A 250 -14.17 19.43 -18.88
C TYR A 250 -15.16 19.88 -19.96
N ALA A 251 -14.74 20.80 -20.83
CA ALA A 251 -15.54 21.28 -21.95
C ALA A 251 -15.80 20.15 -22.97
N ASP A 252 -14.78 19.30 -23.16
CA ASP A 252 -14.88 18.04 -23.90
C ASP A 252 -15.05 16.86 -22.94
N PRO A 253 -16.24 16.23 -22.88
CA PRO A 253 -16.51 15.12 -21.98
C PRO A 253 -15.84 13.81 -22.41
N GLU A 254 -15.42 13.65 -23.68
CA GLU A 254 -14.82 12.38 -24.16
C GLU A 254 -13.43 12.14 -23.57
N ILE A 255 -12.78 13.21 -23.10
CA ILE A 255 -11.45 13.17 -22.46
C ILE A 255 -11.55 12.72 -20.98
N VAL A 256 -12.76 12.66 -20.42
CA VAL A 256 -13.01 12.45 -18.99
C VAL A 256 -12.91 10.99 -18.56
N ASP A 257 -12.93 10.02 -19.48
CA ASP A 257 -12.83 8.59 -19.16
C ASP A 257 -11.45 8.15 -18.62
N LEU A 258 -10.47 9.07 -18.55
CA LEU A 258 -9.21 8.86 -17.84
C LEU A 258 -9.29 9.11 -16.33
N ASP A 259 -10.42 9.63 -15.83
CA ASP A 259 -10.71 9.56 -14.40
C ASP A 259 -11.12 8.12 -14.07
N LEU A 260 -10.08 7.29 -14.00
CA LEU A 260 -10.09 6.07 -13.24
C LEU A 260 -10.34 6.46 -11.78
N ASP A 261 -11.59 6.74 -11.44
CA ASP A 261 -12.18 6.42 -10.15
C ASP A 261 -12.22 4.88 -10.02
N LEU A 262 -11.08 4.24 -10.32
CA LEU A 262 -10.73 2.96 -9.76
C LEU A 262 -10.66 3.23 -8.27
N GLU A 263 -11.80 3.09 -7.59
CA GLU A 263 -11.72 2.50 -6.27
C GLU A 263 -10.76 1.33 -6.41
N PRO A 264 -9.62 1.35 -5.69
CA PRO A 264 -8.56 0.39 -5.93
C PRO A 264 -9.17 -0.97 -5.63
N ASN A 265 -9.56 -1.70 -6.67
CA ASN A 265 -9.97 -3.07 -6.50
C ASN A 265 -8.68 -3.77 -6.06
N PRO A 266 -8.59 -4.18 -4.79
CA PRO A 266 -7.32 -4.65 -4.21
C PRO A 266 -6.81 -5.85 -5.00
N THR A 267 -7.71 -6.62 -5.62
CA THR A 267 -7.41 -7.74 -6.50
C THR A 267 -6.64 -7.32 -7.76
N ILE A 268 -7.02 -6.20 -8.39
CA ILE A 268 -6.36 -5.69 -9.61
C ILE A 268 -5.02 -5.06 -9.25
N ALA A 269 -4.95 -4.28 -8.16
CA ALA A 269 -3.71 -3.70 -7.67
C ALA A 269 -2.70 -4.79 -7.25
N LEU A 270 -3.15 -5.84 -6.57
CA LEU A 270 -2.32 -6.99 -6.19
C LEU A 270 -1.88 -7.78 -7.42
N ALA A 271 -2.75 -7.97 -8.42
CA ALA A 271 -2.39 -8.62 -9.68
C ALA A 271 -1.35 -7.81 -10.46
N ALA A 272 -1.50 -6.49 -10.54
CA ALA A 272 -0.55 -5.58 -11.18
C ALA A 272 0.80 -5.55 -10.42
N ALA A 273 0.78 -5.51 -9.09
CA ALA A 273 1.98 -5.58 -8.27
C ALA A 273 2.69 -6.94 -8.39
N LYS A 274 1.94 -8.05 -8.44
CA LYS A 274 2.49 -9.40 -8.70
C LYS A 274 3.10 -9.49 -10.10
N ALA A 275 2.45 -8.91 -11.12
CA ALA A 275 2.97 -8.84 -12.47
C ALA A 275 4.25 -7.99 -12.56
N ALA A 276 4.28 -6.83 -11.90
CA ALA A 276 5.45 -5.97 -11.81
C ALA A 276 6.62 -6.67 -11.08
N ARG A 277 6.36 -7.33 -9.94
CA ARG A 277 7.37 -8.14 -9.23
C ARG A 277 7.89 -9.29 -10.09
N SER A 278 7.01 -9.97 -10.84
CA SER A 278 7.41 -11.03 -11.78
C SER A 278 8.30 -10.48 -12.90
N SER A 279 7.96 -9.32 -13.47
CA SER A 279 8.75 -8.64 -14.49
C SER A 279 10.13 -8.20 -13.98
N ILE A 280 10.20 -7.64 -12.77
CA ILE A 280 11.47 -7.28 -12.11
C ILE A 280 12.32 -8.53 -11.85
N LYS A 281 11.72 -9.61 -11.32
CA LYS A 281 12.42 -10.88 -11.07
C LYS A 281 12.94 -11.51 -12.37
N ALA A 282 12.17 -11.43 -13.46
CA ALA A 282 12.61 -11.86 -14.78
C ALA A 282 13.75 -10.98 -15.33
N GLY A 283 13.71 -9.66 -15.11
CA GLY A 283 14.78 -8.73 -15.45
C GLY A 283 16.07 -9.02 -14.69
N ILE A 284 15.99 -9.24 -13.38
CA ILE A 284 17.13 -9.63 -12.53
C ILE A 284 17.72 -10.95 -13.02
N LYS A 285 16.89 -11.95 -13.33
CA LYS A 285 17.36 -13.23 -13.86
C LYS A 285 18.10 -13.07 -15.19
N ARG A 286 17.54 -12.30 -16.13
CA ARG A 286 18.23 -12.01 -17.43
C ARG A 286 19.56 -11.31 -17.22
N PHE A 287 19.65 -10.41 -16.25
CA PHE A 287 20.90 -9.74 -15.91
C PHE A 287 21.91 -10.71 -15.29
N GLN A 288 21.49 -11.59 -14.38
CA GLN A 288 22.34 -12.63 -13.80
C GLN A 288 22.84 -13.61 -14.86
N ASP A 289 21.96 -14.05 -15.76
CA ASP A 289 22.32 -14.94 -16.88
C ASP A 289 23.33 -14.25 -17.82
N PHE A 290 23.14 -12.96 -18.12
CA PHE A 290 24.09 -12.15 -18.90
C PHE A 290 25.45 -12.00 -18.20
N VAL A 291 25.45 -11.71 -16.89
CA VAL A 291 26.70 -11.63 -16.10
C VAL A 291 27.40 -12.99 -16.10
N GLY A 292 26.67 -14.11 -15.98
CA GLY A 292 27.23 -15.45 -16.11
C GLY A 292 27.92 -15.68 -17.44
N GLN A 293 27.26 -15.34 -18.55
CA GLN A 293 27.83 -15.45 -19.91
C GLN A 293 29.07 -14.56 -20.10
N VAL A 294 29.06 -13.33 -19.58
CA VAL A 294 30.20 -12.40 -19.66
C VAL A 294 31.38 -12.93 -18.84
N VAL A 295 31.13 -13.54 -17.68
CA VAL A 295 32.17 -14.13 -16.83
C VAL A 295 32.80 -15.38 -17.48
N GLU A 296 32.03 -16.16 -18.24
CA GLU A 296 32.57 -17.28 -19.03
C GLU A 296 33.43 -16.83 -20.21
N LEU A 297 33.05 -15.73 -20.87
CA LEU A 297 33.77 -15.21 -22.04
C LEU A 297 35.03 -14.40 -21.68
N ALA A 298 35.12 -13.88 -20.45
CA ALA A 298 36.22 -13.03 -20.01
C ALA A 298 36.54 -13.23 -18.51
N PRO A 299 37.28 -14.29 -18.14
CA PRO A 299 37.56 -14.63 -16.74
C PRO A 299 38.33 -13.53 -15.98
N GLU A 300 39.06 -12.67 -16.69
CA GLU A 300 39.76 -11.51 -16.12
C GLU A 300 38.81 -10.42 -15.60
N LEU A 301 37.56 -10.37 -16.09
CA LEU A 301 36.54 -9.43 -15.62
C LEU A 301 35.83 -9.91 -14.36
N ARG A 302 35.93 -11.20 -14.01
CA ARG A 302 35.26 -11.79 -12.85
C ARG A 302 35.60 -11.05 -11.57
N GLY A 303 36.89 -10.83 -11.29
CA GLY A 303 37.34 -10.13 -10.09
C GLY A 303 36.85 -8.67 -10.01
N LYS A 304 36.72 -7.98 -11.15
CA LYS A 304 36.24 -6.60 -11.21
C LYS A 304 34.73 -6.50 -11.03
N LEU A 305 33.97 -7.43 -11.59
CA LEU A 305 32.51 -7.49 -11.46
C LEU A 305 32.08 -7.89 -10.05
N THR A 306 32.77 -8.84 -9.42
CA THR A 306 32.48 -9.24 -8.03
C THR A 306 32.75 -8.09 -7.07
N SER A 307 33.86 -7.35 -7.22
CA SER A 307 34.14 -6.21 -6.34
C SER A 307 33.15 -5.05 -6.56
N TYR A 308 32.71 -4.81 -7.79
CA TYR A 308 31.72 -3.79 -8.09
C TYR A 308 30.35 -4.12 -7.49
N LEU A 309 29.89 -5.37 -7.61
CA LEU A 309 28.63 -5.82 -7.02
C LEU A 309 28.66 -5.83 -5.49
N GLU A 310 29.78 -6.25 -4.88
CA GLU A 310 29.96 -6.18 -3.43
C GLU A 310 29.94 -4.73 -2.91
N ASN A 311 30.57 -3.80 -3.64
CA ASN A 311 30.56 -2.39 -3.27
C ASN A 311 29.17 -1.77 -3.44
N ALA A 312 28.44 -2.11 -4.52
CA ALA A 312 27.07 -1.64 -4.73
C ALA A 312 26.11 -2.13 -3.64
N TRP A 313 26.22 -3.41 -3.24
CA TRP A 313 25.42 -3.97 -2.14
C TRP A 313 25.75 -3.27 -0.81
N LYS A 314 27.04 -3.08 -0.50
CA LYS A 314 27.45 -2.37 0.73
C LYS A 314 26.95 -0.93 0.78
N GLN A 315 26.88 -0.25 -0.37
CA GLN A 315 26.32 1.10 -0.48
C GLN A 315 24.82 1.10 -0.20
N GLU A 316 24.06 0.15 -0.79
CA GLU A 316 22.62 0.02 -0.58
C GLU A 316 22.25 -0.32 0.87
N GLN A 317 23.09 -1.11 1.58
CA GLN A 317 22.92 -1.36 3.01
C GLN A 317 23.23 -0.15 3.91
N GLN A 318 24.03 0.81 3.43
CA GLN A 318 24.32 2.05 4.16
C GLN A 318 23.25 3.13 3.93
N ASP A 319 22.57 3.09 2.79
CA ASP A 319 21.54 4.07 2.40
C ASP A 319 20.10 3.63 2.79
N ALA A 320 19.93 2.41 3.31
CA ALA A 320 18.64 1.94 3.85
C ALA A 320 18.38 2.54 5.25
N PRO A 321 17.23 3.23 5.48
CA PRO A 321 16.91 3.90 6.74
C PRO A 321 16.61 2.98 7.92
#